data_AF-A0A3D2IZ40-F1
#
_entry.id   AF-A0A3D2IZ40-F1
#
_cell.length_a   1.000
_cell.length_b   1.000
_cell.length_c   1.000
_cell.angle_alpha   90.00
_cell.angle_beta   90.00
_cell.angle_gamma   90.00
#
_symmetry.space_group_name_H-M   'P 1'
#
loop_
_entity.id
_entity.type
_entity.pdbx_description
1 polymer ?
#
loop_
_entity_poly.entity_id
_entity_poly.type
_entity_poly.pdbx_seq_one_letter_code
_entity_poly.pdbx_strand_id
1 'polypeptide(L)'
;MPFFTANTALKTSLLSSTLAALLFMTGCDKTPETADDTTSGARTAEVDTTKQAPAPATQDDLVMTTITLDTVDSLLFAPVINSGALSAEQVSCLESRDKDLGKAEVDRFYKSQFTDAELQELDDFYTSEVGKKLITFGNEQLRVMNGEEIATPMADPTPEEMTEIQTFMESPLGVKYMKINNAEGEGSAMEVLNVPIEAEFKRCNVDLDGPQLEQPA
;
A
#
# COMPACT_ATOMS: atom_id res chain seq x y z
N MET A 1 18.80 -22.63 -37.04
CA MET A 1 17.87 -21.65 -36.43
C MET A 1 16.82 -22.43 -35.67
N PRO A 2 16.98 -22.61 -34.34
CA PRO A 2 15.96 -23.29 -33.55
C PRO A 2 14.93 -22.30 -33.04
N PHE A 3 13.69 -22.71 -33.19
CA PHE A 3 12.49 -22.11 -32.64
C PHE A 3 12.51 -22.28 -31.12
N PHE A 4 12.51 -21.17 -30.38
CA PHE A 4 12.18 -21.20 -28.96
C PHE A 4 10.65 -21.14 -28.84
N THR A 5 10.07 -22.27 -28.47
CA THR A 5 8.76 -22.35 -27.84
C THR A 5 8.94 -21.86 -26.40
N ALA A 6 8.39 -20.68 -26.10
CA ALA A 6 8.25 -20.21 -24.72
C ALA A 6 6.85 -19.62 -24.55
N ASN A 7 6.29 -19.87 -23.36
CA ASN A 7 5.09 -19.25 -22.77
C ASN A 7 3.78 -20.04 -22.84
N THR A 8 3.81 -21.28 -22.35
CA THR A 8 2.75 -21.80 -21.47
C THR A 8 3.25 -21.75 -20.03
N ALA A 9 3.12 -20.58 -19.38
CA ALA A 9 3.22 -20.40 -17.92
C ALA A 9 2.83 -18.95 -17.55
N LEU A 10 1.64 -18.51 -17.93
CA LEU A 10 0.98 -17.35 -17.30
C LEU A 10 -0.09 -17.90 -16.35
N LYS A 11 0.40 -18.59 -15.32
CA LYS A 11 -0.33 -18.83 -14.08
C LYS A 11 0.64 -18.49 -12.97
N THR A 12 0.10 -17.85 -11.94
CA THR A 12 0.68 -17.51 -10.64
C THR A 12 1.71 -16.37 -10.60
N SER A 13 1.39 -15.40 -9.73
CA SER A 13 2.23 -14.32 -9.18
C SER A 13 2.38 -13.05 -10.04
N LEU A 14 1.42 -12.13 -9.91
CA LEU A 14 1.55 -10.74 -10.37
C LEU A 14 1.36 -9.70 -9.24
N LEU A 15 1.58 -10.11 -7.99
CA LEU A 15 1.77 -9.20 -6.85
C LEU A 15 2.96 -9.71 -6.02
N SER A 16 4.11 -9.83 -6.67
CA SER A 16 5.37 -10.16 -5.98
C SER A 16 5.82 -8.93 -5.20
N SER A 17 5.47 -8.89 -3.92
CA SER A 17 5.78 -7.86 -2.92
C SER A 17 7.29 -7.73 -2.65
N THR A 18 8.06 -7.20 -3.60
CA THR A 18 9.49 -6.86 -3.41
C THR A 18 9.71 -5.43 -2.93
N LEU A 19 8.76 -4.84 -2.20
CA LEU A 19 8.90 -3.46 -1.71
C LEU A 19 9.88 -3.36 -0.54
N ALA A 20 9.97 -4.39 0.29
CA ALA A 20 10.87 -4.39 1.44
C ALA A 20 12.35 -4.37 1.05
N ALA A 21 12.75 -5.02 -0.05
CA ALA A 21 14.16 -5.12 -0.44
C ALA A 21 14.74 -3.83 -1.03
N LEU A 22 13.90 -2.95 -1.60
CA LEU A 22 14.36 -1.70 -2.21
C LEU A 22 14.76 -0.65 -1.17
N LEU A 23 14.18 -0.67 0.04
CA LEU A 23 14.53 0.25 1.11
C LEU A 23 15.84 -0.09 1.83
N PHE A 24 16.36 -1.32 1.69
CA PHE A 24 17.57 -1.77 2.40
C PHE A 24 18.88 -1.65 1.60
N MET A 25 18.84 -1.27 0.32
CA MET A 25 20.02 -1.31 -0.56
C MET A 25 20.83 0.00 -0.63
N THR A 26 20.40 1.09 0.03
CA THR A 26 21.13 2.37 0.02
C THR A 26 21.93 2.67 1.29
N GLY A 27 21.92 1.78 2.28
CA GLY A 27 22.59 1.99 3.57
C GLY A 27 23.92 1.27 3.71
N CYS A 28 24.97 1.67 2.97
CA CYS A 28 26.35 1.32 3.33
C CYS A 28 27.36 2.38 2.87
N ASP A 29 28.27 2.71 3.80
CA ASP A 29 29.51 3.47 3.68
C ASP A 29 29.45 5.01 3.67
N LYS A 30 29.47 5.61 4.88
CA LYS A 30 30.69 6.28 5.37
C LYS A 30 30.66 6.57 6.88
N THR A 31 31.76 6.18 7.52
CA THR A 31 32.26 6.47 8.88
C THR A 31 32.02 7.92 9.35
N PRO A 32 31.68 8.15 10.63
CA PRO A 32 31.42 9.49 11.17
C PRO A 32 32.73 10.23 11.48
N GLU A 33 32.82 11.49 11.06
CA GLU A 33 33.81 12.43 11.57
C GLU A 33 33.10 13.46 12.46
N THR A 34 33.51 13.46 13.73
CA THR A 34 33.06 14.33 14.82
C THR A 34 33.37 15.81 14.54
N ALA A 35 32.42 16.70 14.82
CA ALA A 35 32.71 18.07 15.24
C ALA A 35 31.55 18.64 16.08
N ASP A 36 31.83 18.82 17.38
CA ASP A 36 31.13 19.73 18.28
C ASP A 36 31.23 21.18 17.77
N ASP A 37 30.20 22.02 17.95
CA ASP A 37 30.20 23.02 19.03
C ASP A 37 28.99 24.00 19.02
N THR A 38 28.49 24.25 20.24
CA THR A 38 28.09 25.57 20.80
C THR A 38 26.70 26.22 20.50
N THR A 39 25.80 26.04 21.47
CA THR A 39 25.05 27.03 22.32
C THR A 39 24.13 28.14 21.75
N SER A 40 22.89 28.14 22.31
CA SER A 40 22.19 29.26 23.01
C SER A 40 20.94 29.88 22.36
N GLY A 41 19.85 29.96 23.14
CA GLY A 41 18.80 30.98 22.95
C GLY A 41 17.37 30.56 23.28
N ALA A 42 16.93 30.76 24.52
CA ALA A 42 15.53 30.67 24.93
C ALA A 42 14.75 31.96 24.56
N ARG A 43 13.48 31.84 24.13
CA ARG A 43 12.31 32.59 24.67
C ARG A 43 10.98 32.22 23.97
N THR A 44 9.97 32.11 24.83
CA THR A 44 8.52 31.89 24.67
C THR A 44 7.74 33.01 23.98
N ALA A 45 6.68 32.66 23.24
CA ALA A 45 5.35 33.29 23.31
C ALA A 45 4.28 32.42 22.64
N GLU A 46 3.19 32.16 23.37
CA GLU A 46 1.96 31.47 22.97
C GLU A 46 1.08 32.34 22.06
N VAL A 47 0.15 31.68 21.35
CA VAL A 47 -1.31 31.96 21.18
C VAL A 47 -1.74 31.32 19.85
N ASP A 48 -2.27 30.11 19.89
CA ASP A 48 -3.72 29.80 19.98
C ASP A 48 -4.46 30.08 18.66
N THR A 49 -4.55 29.03 17.85
CA THR A 49 -5.59 28.88 16.84
C THR A 49 -6.16 27.49 17.00
N THR A 50 -7.25 27.42 17.78
CA THR A 50 -8.37 26.47 17.69
C THR A 50 -8.13 25.32 16.71
N LYS A 51 -7.31 24.33 17.09
CA LYS A 51 -7.38 23.01 16.48
C LYS A 51 -8.65 22.39 17.03
N GLN A 52 -9.71 22.45 16.22
CA GLN A 52 -10.79 21.49 16.36
C GLN A 52 -10.11 20.12 16.34
N ALA A 53 -10.08 19.46 17.49
CA ALA A 53 -9.58 18.09 17.57
C ALA A 53 -10.35 17.30 16.51
N PRO A 54 -9.66 16.50 15.67
CA PRO A 54 -10.38 15.59 14.81
C PRO A 54 -11.33 14.81 15.71
N ALA A 55 -12.59 14.66 15.27
CA ALA A 55 -13.50 13.74 15.91
C ALA A 55 -12.76 12.40 16.07
N PRO A 56 -12.89 11.72 17.22
CA PRO A 56 -12.24 10.42 17.39
C PRO A 56 -12.62 9.57 16.18
N ALA A 57 -11.61 9.02 15.50
CA ALA A 57 -11.83 7.99 14.50
C ALA A 57 -12.79 6.98 15.15
N THR A 58 -13.92 6.72 14.51
CA THR A 58 -14.83 5.69 14.97
C THR A 58 -14.00 4.43 15.14
N GLN A 59 -13.90 3.93 16.37
CA GLN A 59 -13.04 2.82 16.83
C GLN A 59 -13.21 1.49 16.06
N ASP A 60 -14.05 1.46 15.02
CA ASP A 60 -14.37 0.29 14.21
C ASP A 60 -13.59 0.21 12.90
N ASP A 61 -12.94 1.27 12.44
CA ASP A 61 -12.18 1.28 11.19
C ASP A 61 -10.69 1.05 11.44
N LEU A 62 -10.20 -0.14 11.05
CA LEU A 62 -8.77 -0.48 11.14
C LEU A 62 -8.01 0.21 10.00
N VAL A 63 -6.97 0.99 10.34
CA VAL A 63 -6.11 1.63 9.33
C VAL A 63 -5.56 0.63 8.30
N MET A 64 -5.26 -0.60 8.73
CA MET A 64 -4.75 -1.63 7.84
C MET A 64 -5.77 -2.07 6.79
N THR A 65 -7.04 -2.08 7.16
CA THR A 65 -8.13 -2.34 6.21
C THR A 65 -8.18 -1.22 5.19
N THR A 66 -8.16 0.04 5.62
CA THR A 66 -8.15 1.20 4.73
C THR A 66 -6.96 1.14 3.75
N ILE A 67 -5.75 0.90 4.25
CA ILE A 67 -4.54 0.76 3.42
C ILE A 67 -4.72 -0.34 2.38
N THR A 68 -5.23 -1.51 2.78
CA THR A 68 -5.41 -2.64 1.86
C THR A 68 -6.42 -2.30 0.76
N LEU A 69 -7.56 -1.71 1.11
CA LEU A 69 -8.59 -1.33 0.14
C LEU A 69 -8.10 -0.23 -0.81
N ASP A 70 -7.37 0.77 -0.30
CA ASP A 70 -6.75 1.82 -1.12
C ASP A 70 -5.71 1.27 -2.09
N THR A 71 -4.92 0.28 -1.67
CA THR A 71 -3.98 -0.44 -2.54
C THR A 71 -4.74 -1.17 -3.65
N VAL A 72 -5.87 -1.82 -3.36
CA VAL A 72 -6.69 -2.50 -4.38
C VAL A 72 -7.33 -1.50 -5.35
N ASP A 73 -7.88 -0.38 -4.86
CA ASP A 73 -8.41 0.68 -5.71
C ASP A 73 -7.32 1.21 -6.66
N SER A 74 -6.14 1.50 -6.12
CA SER A 74 -5.03 2.13 -6.86
C SER A 74 -4.32 1.18 -7.82
N LEU A 75 -4.12 -0.09 -7.45
CA LEU A 75 -3.29 -1.02 -8.22
C LEU A 75 -4.09 -2.01 -9.09
N LEU A 76 -5.40 -2.17 -8.82
CA LEU A 76 -6.25 -3.05 -9.61
C LEU A 76 -7.34 -2.27 -10.34
N PHE A 77 -8.24 -1.62 -9.60
CA PHE A 77 -9.43 -1.03 -10.22
C PHE A 77 -9.10 0.19 -11.08
N ALA A 78 -8.27 1.12 -10.60
CA ALA A 78 -7.89 2.29 -11.38
C ALA A 78 -7.18 1.92 -12.70
N PRO A 79 -6.19 1.01 -12.74
CA PRO A 79 -5.61 0.55 -13.99
C PRO A 79 -6.61 -0.15 -14.92
N VAL A 80 -7.48 -1.02 -14.39
CA VAL A 80 -8.50 -1.72 -15.19
C VAL A 80 -9.47 -0.72 -15.83
N ILE A 81 -9.97 0.25 -15.05
CA ILE A 81 -10.87 1.31 -15.51
C ILE A 81 -10.20 2.17 -16.59
N ASN A 82 -8.94 2.53 -16.40
CA ASN A 82 -8.21 3.43 -17.29
C ASN A 82 -7.48 2.72 -18.44
N SER A 83 -7.57 1.39 -18.54
CA SER A 83 -6.88 0.57 -19.55
C SER A 83 -7.32 0.85 -20.99
N GLY A 84 -8.51 1.41 -21.18
CA GLY A 84 -9.15 1.54 -22.51
C GLY A 84 -9.69 0.22 -23.08
N ALA A 85 -9.56 -0.89 -22.37
CA ALA A 85 -10.04 -2.21 -22.81
C ALA A 85 -11.53 -2.44 -22.54
N LEU A 86 -12.12 -1.66 -21.63
CA LEU A 86 -13.52 -1.81 -21.21
C LEU A 86 -14.46 -0.92 -22.01
N SER A 87 -15.68 -1.40 -22.21
CA SER A 87 -16.79 -0.58 -22.73
C SER A 87 -17.18 0.51 -21.73
N ALA A 88 -17.82 1.58 -22.22
CA ALA A 88 -18.30 2.67 -21.37
C ALA A 88 -19.27 2.20 -20.27
N GLU A 89 -20.08 1.17 -20.54
CA GLU A 89 -21.01 0.58 -19.56
C GLU A 89 -20.25 -0.16 -18.45
N GLN A 90 -19.21 -0.92 -18.80
CA GLN A 90 -18.36 -1.61 -17.83
C GLN A 90 -17.57 -0.62 -16.96
N VAL A 91 -17.01 0.42 -17.57
CA VAL A 91 -16.33 1.51 -16.85
C VAL A 91 -17.27 2.16 -15.83
N SER A 92 -18.45 2.61 -16.29
CA SER A 92 -19.43 3.25 -15.42
C SER A 92 -19.89 2.32 -14.28
N CYS A 93 -20.04 1.02 -14.55
CA CYS A 93 -20.36 0.04 -13.53
C CYS A 93 -19.27 -0.07 -12.45
N LEU A 94 -17.99 -0.18 -12.84
CA LEU A 94 -16.87 -0.27 -11.90
C LEU A 94 -16.58 1.02 -11.15
N GLU A 95 -16.86 2.18 -11.75
CA GLU A 95 -16.80 3.48 -11.07
C GLU A 95 -17.87 3.61 -9.99
N SER A 96 -19.06 3.01 -10.22
CA SER A 96 -20.19 3.01 -9.28
C SER A 96 -20.10 1.96 -8.16
N ARG A 97 -19.02 1.17 -8.12
CA ARG A 97 -18.87 0.09 -7.13
C ARG A 97 -18.81 0.64 -5.70
N ASP A 98 -19.09 -0.26 -4.75
CA ASP A 98 -18.84 0.01 -3.35
C ASP A 98 -17.33 0.20 -3.11
N LYS A 99 -16.96 1.34 -2.50
CA LYS A 99 -15.57 1.63 -2.15
C LYS A 99 -15.10 0.84 -0.93
N ASP A 100 -16.03 0.35 -0.12
CA ASP A 100 -15.77 -0.53 1.01
C ASP A 100 -15.90 -2.02 0.64
N LEU A 101 -15.84 -2.35 -0.66
CA LEU A 101 -15.92 -3.72 -1.15
C LEU A 101 -14.84 -4.60 -0.51
N GLY A 102 -15.27 -5.60 0.27
CA GLY A 102 -14.39 -6.52 0.97
C GLY A 102 -13.88 -6.02 2.33
N LYS A 103 -14.33 -4.84 2.80
CA LYS A 103 -13.92 -4.28 4.09
C LYS A 103 -14.16 -5.24 5.26
N ALA A 104 -15.33 -5.87 5.32
CA ALA A 104 -15.69 -6.75 6.42
C ALA A 104 -14.82 -8.03 6.48
N GLU A 105 -14.41 -8.55 5.32
CA GLU A 105 -13.52 -9.67 5.17
C GLU A 105 -12.10 -9.32 5.65
N VAL A 106 -11.60 -8.16 5.24
CA VAL A 106 -10.28 -7.65 5.63
C VAL A 106 -10.23 -7.30 7.12
N ASP A 107 -11.27 -6.65 7.64
CA ASP A 107 -11.39 -6.36 9.08
C ASP A 107 -11.35 -7.65 9.90
N ARG A 108 -12.09 -8.68 9.47
CA ARG A 108 -12.09 -9.99 10.14
C ARG A 108 -10.72 -10.66 10.04
N PHE A 109 -10.06 -10.54 8.90
CA PHE A 109 -8.71 -11.06 8.71
C PHE A 109 -7.75 -10.43 9.71
N TYR A 110 -7.64 -9.10 9.77
CA TYR A 110 -6.73 -8.43 10.71
C TYR A 110 -7.07 -8.72 12.18
N LYS A 111 -8.36 -8.73 12.55
CA LYS A 111 -8.81 -9.11 13.91
C LYS A 111 -8.51 -10.57 14.26
N SER A 112 -8.30 -11.45 13.28
CA SER A 112 -7.88 -12.84 13.53
C SER A 112 -6.38 -12.99 13.74
N GLN A 113 -5.58 -12.05 13.21
CA GLN A 113 -4.12 -12.11 13.23
C GLN A 113 -3.51 -11.31 14.39
N PHE A 114 -4.19 -10.25 14.83
CA PHE A 114 -3.71 -9.30 15.82
C PHE A 114 -4.66 -9.19 17.01
N THR A 115 -4.08 -8.95 18.18
CA THR A 115 -4.82 -8.53 19.36
C THR A 115 -5.27 -7.08 19.23
N ASP A 116 -6.28 -6.66 19.99
CA ASP A 116 -6.77 -5.27 19.97
C ASP A 116 -5.65 -4.25 20.30
N ALA A 117 -4.72 -4.61 21.19
CA ALA A 117 -3.58 -3.75 21.52
C ALA A 117 -2.59 -3.62 20.36
N GLU A 118 -2.30 -4.72 19.66
CA GLU A 118 -1.45 -4.70 18.47
C GLU A 118 -2.12 -3.94 17.32
N LEU A 119 -3.45 -4.05 17.17
CA LEU A 119 -4.20 -3.27 16.18
C LEU A 119 -4.15 -1.78 16.49
N GLN A 120 -4.25 -1.39 17.76
CA GLN A 120 -4.10 0.02 18.16
C GLN A 120 -2.69 0.54 17.90
N GLU A 121 -1.64 -0.25 18.17
CA GLU A 121 -0.26 0.16 17.89
C GLU A 121 0.02 0.29 16.37
N LEU A 122 -0.59 -0.58 15.55
CA LEU A 122 -0.59 -0.44 14.10
C LEU A 122 -1.32 0.84 13.67
N ASP A 123 -2.47 1.14 14.27
CA ASP A 123 -3.23 2.37 14.04
C ASP A 123 -2.40 3.61 14.37
N ASP A 124 -1.80 3.65 15.55
CA ASP A 124 -0.95 4.76 16.00
C ASP A 124 0.23 4.98 15.04
N PHE A 125 0.91 3.92 14.60
CA PHE A 125 2.04 4.03 13.67
C PHE A 125 1.60 4.50 12.29
N TYR A 126 0.62 3.84 11.66
CA TYR A 126 0.24 4.15 10.27
C TYR A 126 -0.61 5.42 10.13
N THR A 127 -1.17 5.95 11.21
CA THR A 127 -1.82 7.27 11.23
C THR A 127 -0.85 8.41 11.55
N SER A 128 0.38 8.12 12.00
CA SER A 128 1.45 9.10 12.18
C SER A 128 1.89 9.72 10.85
N GLU A 129 2.58 10.86 10.91
CA GLU A 129 3.13 11.52 9.70
C GLU A 129 4.12 10.62 8.97
N VAL A 130 4.98 9.92 9.73
CA VAL A 130 5.96 8.97 9.18
C VAL A 130 5.27 7.76 8.54
N GLY A 131 4.26 7.19 9.21
CA GLY A 131 3.49 6.06 8.68
C GLY A 131 2.73 6.41 7.40
N LYS A 132 2.06 7.57 7.36
CA LYS A 132 1.39 8.07 6.16
C LYS A 132 2.36 8.32 5.01
N LYS A 133 3.53 8.90 5.30
CA LYS A 133 4.58 9.11 4.30
C LYS A 133 5.09 7.78 3.76
N LEU A 134 5.31 6.78 4.60
CA LEU A 134 5.70 5.43 4.20
C LEU A 134 4.69 4.79 3.24
N ILE A 135 3.39 4.85 3.56
CA ILE A 135 2.33 4.30 2.70
C ILE A 135 2.32 5.01 1.35
N THR A 136 2.33 6.34 1.35
CA THR A 136 2.22 7.13 0.13
C THR A 136 3.45 6.93 -0.76
N PHE A 137 4.65 6.95 -0.18
CA PHE A 137 5.90 6.66 -0.87
C PHE A 137 5.89 5.24 -1.44
N GLY A 138 5.49 4.24 -0.66
CA GLY A 138 5.40 2.86 -1.12
C GLY A 138 4.45 2.67 -2.30
N ASN A 139 3.28 3.32 -2.27
CA ASN A 139 2.32 3.29 -3.37
C ASN A 139 2.86 3.98 -4.63
N GLU A 140 3.56 5.11 -4.51
CA GLU A 140 4.24 5.76 -5.63
C GLU A 140 5.28 4.82 -6.28
N GLN A 141 6.12 4.18 -5.46
CA GLN A 141 7.11 3.23 -5.95
C GLN A 141 6.49 2.03 -6.67
N LEU A 142 5.35 1.51 -6.18
CA LEU A 142 4.60 0.44 -6.86
C LEU A 142 4.04 0.90 -8.22
N ARG A 143 3.50 2.12 -8.30
CA ARG A 143 3.02 2.70 -9.56
C ARG A 143 4.15 2.88 -10.58
N VAL A 144 5.29 3.40 -10.15
CA VAL A 144 6.50 3.51 -10.98
C VAL A 144 6.97 2.13 -11.46
N MET A 145 7.01 1.12 -10.58
CA MET A 145 7.32 -0.26 -10.97
C MET A 145 6.35 -0.83 -12.01
N ASN A 146 5.08 -0.41 -11.97
CA ASN A 146 4.06 -0.80 -12.95
C ASN A 146 4.09 0.04 -14.24
N GLY A 147 5.10 0.90 -14.41
CA GLY A 147 5.34 1.66 -15.64
C GLY A 147 4.66 3.02 -15.70
N GLU A 148 4.13 3.54 -14.58
CA GLU A 148 3.53 4.86 -14.54
C GLU A 148 4.58 5.97 -14.41
N GLU A 149 4.44 7.03 -15.21
CA GLU A 149 5.26 8.25 -15.08
C GLU A 149 4.67 9.21 -14.05
N ILE A 150 5.41 9.47 -12.96
CA ILE A 150 4.98 10.38 -11.91
C ILE A 150 5.55 11.78 -12.16
N ALA A 151 4.67 12.72 -12.52
CA ALA A 151 5.05 14.09 -12.91
C ALA A 151 5.72 14.88 -11.78
N THR A 152 5.41 14.57 -10.52
CA THR A 152 6.01 15.22 -9.35
C THR A 152 6.22 14.15 -8.28
N PRO A 153 7.38 13.48 -8.29
CA PRO A 153 7.69 12.44 -7.32
C PRO A 153 7.68 12.99 -5.90
N MET A 154 7.30 12.14 -4.95
CA MET A 154 7.42 12.44 -3.54
C MET A 154 8.90 12.63 -3.15
N ALA A 155 9.12 13.49 -2.15
CA ALA A 155 10.43 13.57 -1.53
C ALA A 155 10.71 12.29 -0.75
N ASP A 156 11.96 11.82 -0.87
CA ASP A 156 12.44 10.68 -0.09
C ASP A 156 12.23 10.89 1.43
N PRO A 157 12.05 9.82 2.20
CA PRO A 157 12.09 9.88 3.66
C PRO A 157 13.43 10.46 4.16
N THR A 158 13.40 11.31 5.19
CA THR A 158 14.61 11.83 5.83
C THR A 158 15.30 10.72 6.64
N PRO A 159 16.58 10.89 7.03
CA PRO A 159 17.27 9.91 7.89
C PRO A 159 16.55 9.63 9.21
N GLU A 160 15.94 10.65 9.83
CA GLU A 160 15.16 10.51 11.06
C GLU A 160 13.89 9.69 10.82
N GLU A 161 13.16 10.00 9.74
CA GLU A 161 11.96 9.25 9.36
C GLU A 161 12.30 7.79 9.03
N MET A 162 13.40 7.55 8.30
CA MET A 162 13.89 6.20 8.03
C MET A 162 14.24 5.43 9.30
N THR A 163 14.84 6.10 10.29
CA THR A 163 15.17 5.49 11.58
C THR A 163 13.89 5.08 12.34
N GLU A 164 12.85 5.92 12.32
CA GLU A 164 11.57 5.62 12.95
C GLU A 164 10.84 4.46 12.24
N ILE A 165 10.81 4.48 10.91
CA ILE A 165 10.28 3.36 10.11
C ILE A 165 11.03 2.08 10.44
N GLN A 166 12.35 2.11 10.43
CA GLN A 166 13.17 0.92 10.70
C GLN A 166 12.93 0.39 12.12
N THR A 167 12.88 1.28 13.11
CA THR A 167 12.59 0.91 14.50
C THR A 167 11.25 0.20 14.62
N PHE A 168 10.21 0.71 13.95
CA PHE A 168 8.92 0.03 13.91
C PHE A 168 9.00 -1.32 13.20
N MET A 169 9.63 -1.39 12.02
CA MET A 169 9.71 -2.62 11.22
C MET A 169 10.51 -3.73 11.89
N GLU A 170 11.52 -3.38 12.69
CA GLU A 170 12.33 -4.31 13.48
C GLU A 170 11.67 -4.70 14.82
N SER A 171 10.61 -4.01 15.23
CA SER A 171 9.84 -4.37 16.42
C SER A 171 9.14 -5.73 16.25
N PRO A 172 8.81 -6.44 17.35
CA PRO A 172 8.06 -7.69 17.27
C PRO A 172 6.74 -7.55 16.48
N LEU A 173 6.05 -6.42 16.63
CA LEU A 173 4.82 -6.13 15.90
C LEU A 173 5.09 -5.86 14.42
N GLY A 174 6.10 -5.05 14.08
CA GLY A 174 6.49 -4.78 12.70
C GLY A 174 6.90 -6.04 11.95
N VAL A 175 7.69 -6.92 12.58
CA VAL A 175 8.08 -8.23 12.01
C VAL A 175 6.85 -9.11 11.77
N LYS A 176 5.92 -9.15 12.73
CA LYS A 176 4.67 -9.90 12.59
C LYS A 176 3.82 -9.34 11.44
N TYR A 177 3.68 -8.02 11.37
CA TYR A 177 2.97 -7.33 10.32
C TYR A 177 3.57 -7.62 8.94
N MET A 178 4.88 -7.48 8.79
CA MET A 178 5.59 -7.74 7.53
C MET A 178 5.44 -9.18 7.06
N LYS A 179 5.41 -10.15 7.99
CA LYS A 179 5.14 -11.54 7.65
C LYS A 179 3.75 -11.75 7.06
N ILE A 180 2.74 -11.07 7.60
CA ILE A 180 1.35 -11.16 7.13
C ILE A 180 1.15 -10.39 5.82
N ASN A 181 1.72 -9.18 5.72
CA ASN A 181 1.61 -8.35 4.53
C ASN A 181 2.33 -8.95 3.32
N ASN A 182 3.44 -9.65 3.53
CA ASN A 182 4.18 -10.33 2.46
C ASN A 182 3.78 -11.80 2.26
N ALA A 183 2.74 -12.27 2.96
CA ALA A 183 2.24 -13.62 2.75
C ALA A 183 1.54 -13.72 1.39
N GLU A 184 1.68 -14.88 0.76
CA GLU A 184 0.92 -15.28 -0.43
C GLU A 184 -0.16 -16.30 -0.04
N GLY A 185 -1.24 -16.37 -0.82
CA GLY A 185 -2.34 -17.33 -0.61
C GLY A 185 -3.14 -17.05 0.67
N GLU A 186 -3.65 -18.10 1.33
CA GLU A 186 -4.57 -18.02 2.49
C GLU A 186 -4.04 -17.19 3.68
N GLY A 187 -2.75 -16.88 3.72
CA GLY A 187 -2.15 -16.01 4.73
C GLY A 187 -2.16 -14.51 4.40
N SER A 188 -2.68 -14.12 3.23
CA SER A 188 -2.63 -12.75 2.72
C SER A 188 -3.96 -12.02 2.89
N ALA A 189 -3.91 -10.75 3.28
CA ALA A 189 -5.08 -9.87 3.25
C ALA A 189 -5.60 -9.65 1.82
N MET A 190 -4.75 -9.81 0.80
CA MET A 190 -5.16 -9.71 -0.60
C MET A 190 -6.00 -10.91 -1.05
N GLU A 191 -5.73 -12.10 -0.51
CA GLU A 191 -6.47 -13.32 -0.88
C GLU A 191 -7.92 -13.24 -0.40
N VAL A 192 -8.18 -12.64 0.77
CA VAL A 192 -9.55 -12.47 1.26
C VAL A 192 -10.39 -11.54 0.38
N LEU A 193 -9.74 -10.71 -0.43
CA LEU A 193 -10.39 -9.80 -1.39
C LEU A 193 -10.68 -10.44 -2.75
N ASN A 194 -10.11 -11.61 -3.07
CA ASN A 194 -10.33 -12.24 -4.38
C ASN A 194 -11.82 -12.49 -4.66
N VAL A 195 -12.54 -13.07 -3.69
CA VAL A 195 -13.97 -13.37 -3.82
C VAL A 195 -14.82 -12.12 -4.07
N PRO A 196 -14.76 -11.05 -3.24
CA PRO A 196 -15.54 -9.85 -3.50
C PRO A 196 -15.14 -9.15 -4.81
N ILE A 197 -13.84 -9.14 -5.17
CA ILE A 197 -13.36 -8.56 -6.43
C ILE A 197 -13.93 -9.33 -7.64
N GLU A 198 -13.84 -10.66 -7.65
CA GLU A 198 -14.37 -11.50 -8.73
C GLU A 198 -15.88 -11.33 -8.88
N ALA A 199 -16.60 -11.26 -7.75
CA ALA A 199 -18.03 -11.00 -7.75
C ALA A 199 -18.37 -9.65 -8.39
N GLU A 200 -17.53 -8.63 -8.14
CA GLU A 200 -17.70 -7.30 -8.69
C GLU A 200 -17.40 -7.22 -10.19
N PHE A 201 -16.32 -7.86 -10.65
CA PHE A 201 -16.06 -7.98 -12.08
C PHE A 201 -17.19 -8.72 -12.79
N LYS A 202 -17.72 -9.79 -12.19
CA LYS A 202 -18.88 -10.50 -12.73
C LYS A 202 -20.14 -9.63 -12.75
N ARG A 203 -20.39 -8.84 -11.69
CA ARG A 203 -21.52 -7.88 -11.63
C ARG A 203 -21.44 -6.88 -12.78
N CYS A 204 -20.25 -6.40 -13.09
CA CYS A 204 -19.99 -5.46 -14.17
C CYS A 204 -19.73 -6.12 -15.53
N ASN A 205 -19.88 -7.44 -15.64
CA ASN A 205 -19.61 -8.20 -16.86
C ASN A 205 -18.21 -7.93 -17.44
N VAL A 206 -17.21 -7.78 -16.57
CA VAL A 206 -15.80 -7.59 -16.91
C VAL A 206 -15.13 -8.95 -16.92
N ASP A 207 -14.54 -9.30 -18.05
CA ASP A 207 -13.74 -10.52 -18.22
C ASP A 207 -12.30 -10.09 -18.53
N LEU A 208 -11.42 -10.26 -17.54
CA LEU A 208 -10.00 -9.95 -17.67
C LEU A 208 -9.22 -11.10 -18.36
N ASP A 209 -9.86 -12.26 -18.59
CA ASP A 209 -9.30 -13.44 -19.26
C ASP A 209 -9.74 -13.57 -20.73
N GLY A 210 -10.56 -12.63 -21.23
CA GLY A 210 -10.96 -12.56 -22.64
C GLY A 210 -9.78 -12.35 -23.59
N PRO A 211 -9.90 -12.70 -24.89
CA PRO A 211 -8.80 -12.57 -25.83
C PRO A 211 -8.29 -11.12 -25.86
N GLN A 212 -7.04 -10.91 -25.45
CA GLN A 212 -6.35 -9.63 -25.64
C GLN A 212 -6.40 -9.30 -27.12
N LEU A 213 -7.12 -8.24 -27.48
CA LEU A 213 -7.11 -7.72 -28.82
C LEU A 213 -5.66 -7.40 -29.18
N GLU A 214 -5.14 -8.08 -30.19
CA GLU A 214 -3.80 -7.84 -30.73
C GLU A 214 -3.64 -6.34 -30.98
N GLN A 215 -2.64 -5.71 -30.34
CA GLN A 215 -2.27 -4.34 -30.66
C GLN A 215 -1.92 -4.28 -32.16
N PRO A 216 -2.48 -3.32 -32.92
CA PRO A 216 -2.15 -3.17 -34.33
C PRO A 216 -0.65 -2.83 -34.47
N ALA A 217 -0.01 -3.54 -35.41
CA ALA A 217 1.41 -3.45 -35.75
C ALA A 217 1.86 -2.07 -36.25
#